data_AF-A0A7K1SVS1-F1
#
_entry.id   AF-A0A7K1SVS1-F1
#
_cell.length_a   1.000
_cell.length_b   1.000
_cell.length_c   1.000
_cell.angle_alpha   90.00
_cell.angle_beta   90.00
_cell.angle_gamma   90.00
#
_symmetry.space_group_name_H-M   'P 1'
#
loop_
_entity.id
_entity.type
_entity.pdbx_description
1 polymer ?
#
loop_
_entity_poly.entity_id
_entity_poly.type
_entity_poly.pdbx_seq_one_letter_code
_entity_poly.pdbx_strand_id
1 'polypeptide(L)'
;MMINQTVEVQAKVYVYDLNNCAKEFGFKPDESWELNLATNEEKLAIEKDYYPTISAKVLPEILSELFGLVKAKLSLAKTHTENKSDVKAVSESPLNYLIAFNPKRLR
;
A
#
# COMPACT_ATOMS: atom_id res chain seq x y z
N MET A 1 -11.56 -0.18 23.05
CA MET A 1 -10.10 -0.25 22.84
C MET A 1 -9.66 -1.48 22.01
N MET A 2 -10.53 -2.11 21.20
CA MET A 2 -10.18 -3.33 20.42
C MET A 2 -9.90 -3.06 18.93
N ILE A 3 -10.34 -1.92 18.39
CA ILE A 3 -10.27 -1.62 16.95
C ILE A 3 -8.80 -1.46 16.52
N ASN A 4 -7.99 -0.70 17.27
CA ASN A 4 -6.58 -0.46 16.95
C ASN A 4 -5.75 -1.75 16.89
N GLN A 5 -6.00 -2.73 17.77
CA GLN A 5 -5.27 -4.00 17.73
C GLN A 5 -5.55 -4.78 16.44
N THR A 6 -6.79 -4.72 15.93
CA THR A 6 -7.16 -5.36 14.67
C THR A 6 -6.52 -4.66 13.47
N VAL A 7 -6.50 -3.32 13.45
CA VAL A 7 -5.87 -2.56 12.34
C VAL A 7 -4.36 -2.77 12.33
N GLU A 8 -3.70 -2.82 13.49
CA GLU A 8 -2.27 -3.13 13.57
C GLU A 8 -1.92 -4.52 13.05
N VAL A 9 -2.75 -5.53 13.34
CA VAL A 9 -2.58 -6.89 12.81
C VAL A 9 -2.78 -6.89 11.30
N GLN A 10 -3.82 -6.21 10.80
CA GLN A 10 -4.05 -6.08 9.36
C GLN A 10 -2.88 -5.39 8.65
N ALA A 11 -2.30 -4.35 9.26
CA ALA A 11 -1.11 -3.68 8.74
C ALA A 11 0.10 -4.62 8.68
N LYS A 12 0.30 -5.46 9.71
CA LYS A 12 1.41 -6.44 9.74
C LYS A 12 1.25 -7.50 8.66
N VAL A 13 0.05 -8.05 8.49
CA VAL A 13 -0.25 -9.04 7.44
C VAL A 13 -0.02 -8.43 6.06
N TYR A 14 -0.57 -7.23 5.82
CA TYR A 14 -0.40 -6.56 4.54
C TYR A 14 1.08 -6.31 4.21
N VAL A 15 1.87 -5.79 5.16
CA VAL A 15 3.32 -5.58 4.97
C VAL A 15 4.07 -6.89 4.77
N TYR A 16 3.67 -7.97 5.44
CA TYR A 16 4.25 -9.29 5.24
C TYR A 16 4.04 -9.79 3.79
N ASP A 17 2.83 -9.63 3.26
CA ASP A 17 2.51 -9.99 1.87
C ASP A 17 3.31 -9.13 0.87
N LEU A 18 3.45 -7.82 1.13
CA LEU A 18 4.29 -6.93 0.33
C LEU A 18 5.75 -7.38 0.30
N ASN A 19 6.31 -7.79 1.44
CA ASN A 19 7.70 -8.23 1.54
C ASN A 19 7.91 -9.56 0.83
N ASN A 20 6.98 -10.51 0.98
CA ASN A 20 7.04 -11.79 0.29
C ASN A 20 6.95 -11.59 -1.22
N CYS A 21 5.98 -10.81 -1.68
CA CYS A 21 5.80 -10.51 -3.09
C CYS A 21 7.05 -9.80 -3.67
N ALA A 22 7.60 -8.79 -2.98
CA ALA A 22 8.84 -8.14 -3.42
C ALA A 22 10.00 -9.14 -3.55
N LYS A 23 10.10 -10.11 -2.64
CA LYS A 23 11.11 -11.18 -2.69
C LYS A 23 10.85 -12.15 -3.85
N GLU A 24 9.60 -12.59 -4.04
CA GLU A 24 9.20 -13.50 -5.13
C GLU A 24 9.44 -12.90 -6.51
N PHE A 25 9.19 -11.60 -6.67
CA PHE A 25 9.43 -10.86 -7.91
C PHE A 25 10.84 -10.26 -8.01
N GLY A 26 11.71 -10.50 -7.03
CA GLY A 26 13.11 -10.05 -7.04
C GLY A 26 13.26 -8.54 -7.16
N PHE A 27 12.60 -7.77 -6.30
CA PHE A 27 12.75 -6.31 -6.26
C PHE A 27 14.21 -5.92 -6.00
N LYS A 28 14.72 -4.99 -6.80
CA LYS A 28 16.05 -4.40 -6.62
C LYS A 28 16.06 -3.42 -5.44
N PRO A 29 17.25 -3.06 -4.90
CA PRO A 29 17.35 -2.11 -3.79
C PRO A 29 16.78 -0.72 -4.08
N ASP A 30 16.73 -0.31 -5.35
CA ASP A 30 16.16 0.96 -5.79
C ASP A 30 14.66 0.85 -6.14
N GLU A 31 14.09 -0.35 -6.08
CA GLU A 31 12.67 -0.60 -6.28
C GLU A 31 11.94 -0.61 -4.93
N SER A 32 10.74 -0.06 -4.90
CA SER A 32 9.98 -0.04 -3.66
C SER A 32 8.49 0.03 -3.93
N TRP A 33 7.71 -0.37 -2.94
CA TRP A 33 6.27 -0.19 -2.96
C TRP A 33 5.91 1.30 -2.86
N GLU A 34 5.07 1.74 -3.78
CA GLU A 34 4.25 2.94 -3.67
C GLU A 34 2.87 2.53 -3.15
N LEU A 35 2.36 3.29 -2.17
CA LEU A 35 1.13 2.97 -1.46
C LEU A 35 0.10 4.07 -1.74
N ASN A 36 -1.10 3.67 -2.17
CA ASN A 36 -2.16 4.61 -2.49
C ASN A 36 -3.52 4.17 -1.92
N LEU A 37 -4.37 5.14 -1.63
CA LEU A 37 -5.79 4.91 -1.36
C LEU A 37 -6.53 5.00 -2.68
N ALA A 38 -7.40 4.04 -2.95
CA ALA A 38 -8.07 3.94 -4.23
C ALA A 38 -9.56 3.60 -4.09
N THR A 39 -10.34 4.12 -5.02
CA THR A 39 -11.64 3.56 -5.41
C THR A 39 -11.45 2.24 -6.14
N ASN A 40 -12.53 1.51 -6.39
CA ASN A 40 -12.44 0.29 -7.19
C ASN A 40 -11.94 0.56 -8.62
N GLU A 41 -12.35 1.67 -9.22
CA GLU A 41 -11.95 2.06 -10.58
C GLU A 41 -10.46 2.41 -10.66
N GLU A 42 -9.97 3.23 -9.72
CA GLU A 42 -8.54 3.56 -9.63
C GLU A 42 -7.68 2.32 -9.34
N LYS A 43 -8.15 1.43 -8.47
CA LYS A 43 -7.50 0.15 -8.19
C LYS A 43 -7.35 -0.70 -9.47
N LEU A 44 -8.40 -0.80 -10.27
CA LEU A 44 -8.36 -1.53 -11.54
C LEU A 44 -7.42 -0.87 -12.56
N ALA A 45 -7.39 0.47 -12.61
CA ALA A 45 -6.46 1.20 -13.46
C ALA A 45 -5.00 0.91 -13.07
N ILE A 46 -4.66 0.98 -11.78
CA ILE A 46 -3.31 0.67 -11.28
C ILE A 46 -2.92 -0.79 -11.59
N GLU A 47 -3.82 -1.76 -11.40
CA GLU A 47 -3.56 -3.17 -11.71
C GLU A 47 -3.39 -3.48 -13.21
N LYS A 48 -3.92 -2.59 -14.06
CA LYS A 48 -3.71 -2.66 -15.49
C LYS A 48 -2.33 -2.11 -15.88
N ASP A 49 -1.87 -1.06 -15.22
CA ASP A 49 -0.66 -0.32 -15.61
C ASP A 49 0.62 -0.83 -14.94
N TYR A 50 0.52 -1.48 -13.76
CA TYR A 50 1.66 -1.91 -12.96
C TYR A 50 1.61 -3.39 -12.58
N TYR A 51 2.78 -4.02 -12.45
CA TYR A 51 2.90 -5.39 -11.95
C TYR A 51 4.27 -5.64 -11.26
N PRO A 52 4.32 -6.24 -10.05
CA PRO A 52 3.20 -6.76 -9.28
C PRO A 52 2.43 -5.68 -8.52
N THR A 53 1.20 -6.01 -8.14
CA THR A 53 0.28 -5.18 -7.36
C THR A 53 -0.33 -6.01 -6.23
N ILE A 54 -0.55 -5.39 -5.07
CA ILE A 54 -1.26 -6.00 -3.95
C ILE A 54 -2.33 -5.03 -3.47
N SER A 55 -3.59 -5.45 -3.49
CA SER A 55 -4.72 -4.64 -3.05
C SER A 55 -5.47 -5.30 -1.89
N ALA A 56 -5.89 -4.49 -0.92
CA ALA A 56 -6.75 -4.91 0.18
C ALA A 56 -8.01 -4.04 0.18
N LYS A 57 -9.18 -4.67 0.23
CA LYS A 57 -10.45 -3.97 0.48
C LYS A 57 -10.56 -3.69 1.97
N VAL A 58 -10.83 -2.44 2.31
CA VAL A 58 -10.75 -1.94 3.69
C VAL A 58 -11.97 -1.06 3.95
N LEU A 59 -12.53 -1.16 5.15
CA LEU A 59 -13.66 -0.32 5.55
C LEU A 59 -13.21 1.14 5.70
N PRO A 60 -14.01 2.13 5.26
CA PRO A 60 -13.65 3.54 5.33
C PRO A 60 -13.20 4.01 6.73
N GLU A 61 -13.82 3.48 7.78
CA GLU A 61 -13.55 3.78 9.19
C GLU A 61 -12.11 3.47 9.64
N ILE A 62 -11.45 2.48 9.05
CA ILE A 62 -10.08 2.08 9.40
C ILE A 62 -9.07 2.38 8.28
N LEU A 63 -9.53 2.88 7.13
CA LEU A 63 -8.69 3.04 5.94
C LEU A 63 -7.52 3.99 6.18
N SER A 64 -7.78 5.14 6.80
CA SER A 64 -6.76 6.15 7.09
C SER A 64 -5.73 5.64 8.11
N GLU A 65 -6.18 4.96 9.18
CA GLU A 65 -5.31 4.37 10.20
C GLU A 65 -4.43 3.26 9.59
N LEU A 66 -5.03 2.36 8.81
CA LEU A 66 -4.31 1.28 8.14
C LEU A 66 -3.27 1.82 7.17
N PHE A 67 -3.61 2.82 6.36
CA PHE A 67 -2.68 3.48 5.44
C PHE A 67 -1.49 4.08 6.20
N GLY A 68 -1.75 4.81 7.29
CA GLY A 68 -0.72 5.39 8.14
C GLY A 68 0.21 4.33 8.73
N LEU A 69 -0.34 3.24 9.27
CA LEU A 69 0.43 2.14 9.86
C LEU A 69 1.27 1.39 8.84
N VAL A 70 0.72 1.10 7.65
CA VAL A 70 1.47 0.43 6.57
C VAL A 70 2.57 1.36 6.05
N LYS A 71 2.26 2.65 5.80
CA LYS A 71 3.26 3.63 5.37
C LYS A 71 4.37 3.79 6.41
N ALA A 72 4.04 3.82 7.70
CA ALA A 72 5.03 3.88 8.77
C ALA A 72 5.91 2.62 8.80
N LYS A 73 5.34 1.42 8.67
CA LYS A 73 6.11 0.16 8.65
C LYS A 73 7.01 0.04 7.42
N LEU A 74 6.52 0.43 6.24
CA LEU A 74 7.32 0.49 5.02
C LEU A 74 8.40 1.57 5.13
N SER A 75 8.08 2.72 5.71
CA SER A 75 9.07 3.80 5.92
C SER A 75 10.12 3.42 6.95
N LEU A 76 9.76 2.70 8.02
CA LEU A 76 10.72 2.14 8.98
C LEU A 76 11.65 1.12 8.30
N ALA A 77 11.12 0.31 7.38
CA ALA A 77 11.93 -0.56 6.53
C ALA A 77 12.80 0.25 5.55
N LYS A 78 12.31 1.39 5.05
CA LYS A 78 13.02 2.32 4.17
C LYS A 78 13.90 3.33 4.89
N THR A 79 13.86 3.55 6.21
CA THR A 79 14.73 4.56 6.89
C THR A 79 16.20 4.13 6.97
N HIS A 80 16.58 3.06 6.27
CA HIS A 80 17.94 2.81 5.83
C HIS A 80 18.31 3.52 4.49
N THR A 81 17.34 4.17 3.83
CA THR A 81 17.42 4.87 2.53
C THR A 81 16.15 5.74 2.28
N GLU A 82 16.27 7.04 2.53
CA GLU A 82 15.21 8.06 2.45
C GLU A 82 14.44 8.15 1.11
N ASN A 83 13.10 8.32 1.14
CA ASN A 83 12.40 9.59 0.78
C ASN A 83 10.86 9.48 0.75
N LYS A 84 10.22 10.65 0.92
CA LYS A 84 8.77 10.92 1.04
C LYS A 84 8.03 10.86 -0.31
N SER A 85 6.75 10.48 -0.27
CA SER A 85 5.79 10.78 -1.35
C SER A 85 4.46 11.32 -0.83
N ASP A 86 4.03 12.36 -1.53
CA ASP A 86 2.82 13.19 -1.46
C ASP A 86 1.50 12.42 -1.56
N VAL A 87 0.47 12.96 -0.90
CA VAL A 87 -0.91 12.51 -0.99
C VAL A 87 -1.60 13.33 -2.08
N LYS A 88 -1.98 12.70 -3.20
CA LYS A 88 -2.82 13.34 -4.24
C LYS A 88 -4.30 13.27 -3.89
N ALA A 89 -5.03 14.28 -4.36
CA ALA A 89 -6.42 14.58 -4.08
C ALA A 89 -7.40 13.44 -4.44
N VAL A 90 -8.42 13.28 -3.59
CA VAL A 90 -9.41 12.20 -3.59
C VAL A 90 -10.67 12.62 -4.35
N SER A 91 -11.14 11.75 -5.26
CA SER A 91 -12.40 11.84 -6.01
C SER A 91 -13.63 11.54 -5.13
N GLU A 92 -14.84 11.96 -5.55
CA GLU A 92 -16.11 11.86 -4.78
C GLU A 92 -16.61 10.42 -4.48
N SER A 93 -15.96 9.41 -5.06
CA SER A 93 -16.27 7.99 -4.84
C SER A 93 -15.62 7.46 -3.55
N PRO A 94 -16.28 6.54 -2.82
CA PRO A 94 -15.75 6.05 -1.56
C PRO A 94 -14.44 5.30 -1.79
N LEU A 95 -13.37 5.82 -1.19
CA LEU A 95 -12.10 5.11 -1.08
C LEU A 95 -12.30 3.88 -0.20
N ASN A 96 -12.09 2.71 -0.77
CA ASN A 96 -12.34 1.43 -0.09
C ASN A 96 -11.18 0.44 -0.29
N TYR A 97 -10.10 0.87 -0.94
CA TYR A 97 -8.95 0.04 -1.22
C TYR A 97 -7.66 0.71 -0.75
N LEU A 98 -6.82 -0.11 -0.13
CA LEU A 98 -5.40 0.16 0.02
C LEU A 98 -4.69 -0.66 -1.06
N ILE A 99 -3.97 0.01 -1.96
CA ILE A 99 -3.21 -0.66 -3.02
C ILE A 99 -1.73 -0.29 -2.93
N ALA A 100 -0.89 -1.30 -3.12
CA ALA A 100 0.54 -1.16 -3.28
C ALA A 100 0.94 -1.64 -4.68
N PHE A 101 1.81 -0.87 -5.33
CA PHE A 101 2.36 -1.18 -6.64
C PHE A 101 3.83 -0.75 -6.72
N ASN A 102 4.58 -1.30 -7.66
CA ASN A 102 5.94 -0.85 -7.93
C ASN A 102 5.94 0.13 -9.12
N PRO A 103 6.20 1.44 -8.91
CA PRO A 103 6.12 2.43 -9.98
C PRO A 103 7.19 2.25 -11.06
N LYS A 104 8.24 1.45 -10.81
CA LYS A 104 9.30 1.11 -11.77
C LYS A 104 8.98 -0.12 -12.62
N ARG A 105 7.89 -0.84 -12.33
CA ARG A 105 7.47 -2.02 -13.09
C ARG A 105 6.10 -1.80 -13.73
N LEU A 106 6.15 -1.25 -14.94
CA LEU A 106 5.00 -1.16 -15.82
C LEU A 106 4.67 -2.53 -16.40
N ARG A 107 3.37 -2.77 -16.63
CA ARG A 107 2.85 -4.00 -17.21
C ARG A 107 2.89 -4.01 -18.75
#